data_AF-A0A9W9RLU4-F1
#
_entry.id   AF-A0A9W9RLU4-F1
#
_cell.length_a   1.000
_cell.length_b   1.000
_cell.length_c   1.000
_cell.angle_alpha   90.00
_cell.angle_beta   90.00
_cell.angle_gamma   90.00
#
_symmetry.space_group_name_H-M   'P 1'
#
loop_
_entity.id
_entity.type
_entity.pdbx_description
1 polymer ?
#
loop_
_entity_poly.entity_id
_entity_poly.type
_entity_poly.pdbx_seq_one_letter_code
_entity_poly.pdbx_strand_id
1 'polypeptide(L)'
;MRPSPHLLAAVSRTRPSTLKKPSISLDHFIQRQRVLSFWREIVRALIKVPPSSTRSELRNYARAEFERHRELTDLQHIRYLLSTGKSEFQTMKRYIDEQVAG
;
A
#
# COMPACT_ATOMS: atom_id res chain seq x y z
N MET A 1 18.08 -12.32 -58.40
CA MET A 1 16.94 -11.53 -57.88
C MET A 1 16.72 -11.96 -56.43
N ARG A 2 17.03 -11.10 -55.45
CA ARG A 2 16.88 -11.42 -54.01
C ARG A 2 15.47 -11.00 -53.55
N PRO A 3 14.70 -11.85 -52.87
CA PRO A 3 13.39 -11.46 -52.36
C PRO A 3 13.56 -10.55 -51.14
N SER A 4 12.82 -9.45 -51.12
CA SER A 4 12.78 -8.50 -50.02
C SER A 4 12.01 -9.11 -48.85
N PRO A 5 12.47 -9.00 -47.59
CA PRO A 5 11.68 -9.46 -46.47
C PRO A 5 10.55 -8.46 -46.25
N HIS A 6 9.33 -8.84 -46.61
CA HIS A 6 8.13 -8.11 -46.19
C HIS A 6 8.10 -8.10 -44.66
N LEU A 7 8.30 -6.92 -44.07
CA LEU A 7 8.10 -6.66 -42.65
C LEU A 7 6.64 -6.95 -42.32
N LEU A 8 6.39 -8.10 -41.72
CA LEU A 8 5.10 -8.42 -41.11
C LEU A 8 4.92 -7.50 -39.92
N ALA A 9 4.23 -6.37 -40.14
CA ALA A 9 3.73 -5.52 -39.09
C ALA A 9 2.94 -6.39 -38.09
N ALA A 10 3.45 -6.45 -36.86
CA ALA A 10 2.77 -7.14 -35.77
C ALA A 10 1.43 -6.45 -35.54
N VAL A 11 0.36 -7.03 -36.09
CA VAL A 11 -1.00 -6.71 -35.71
C VAL A 11 -1.10 -7.00 -34.21
N SER A 12 -1.13 -5.94 -33.41
CA SER A 12 -1.42 -6.02 -31.98
C SER A 12 -2.84 -6.57 -31.84
N ARG A 13 -2.95 -7.89 -31.64
CA ARG A 13 -4.22 -8.54 -31.37
C ARG A 13 -4.81 -7.90 -30.11
N THR A 14 -5.92 -7.19 -30.27
CA THR A 14 -6.72 -6.64 -29.17
C THR A 14 -7.32 -7.80 -28.38
N ARG A 15 -6.53 -8.40 -27.48
CA ARG A 15 -7.06 -9.39 -26.54
C ARG A 15 -8.02 -8.66 -25.59
N PRO A 16 -9.26 -9.15 -25.43
CA PRO A 16 -10.17 -8.57 -24.45
C PRO A 16 -9.56 -8.71 -23.06
N SER A 17 -9.65 -7.67 -22.24
CA SER A 17 -9.12 -7.73 -20.87
C SER A 17 -9.84 -8.83 -20.09
N THR A 18 -9.09 -9.70 -19.43
CA THR A 18 -9.63 -10.68 -18.48
C THR A 18 -10.07 -10.05 -17.15
N LEU A 19 -9.92 -8.74 -17.00
CA LEU A 19 -10.37 -7.98 -15.83
C LEU A 19 -11.90 -8.03 -15.74
N LYS A 20 -12.42 -8.65 -14.67
CA LYS A 20 -13.85 -8.63 -14.35
C LYS A 20 -14.25 -7.19 -14.00
N LYS A 21 -15.32 -6.68 -14.62
CA LYS A 21 -15.89 -5.37 -14.31
C LYS A 21 -16.74 -5.45 -13.02
N PRO A 22 -16.81 -4.40 -12.19
CA PRO A 22 -16.13 -3.11 -12.35
C PRO A 22 -14.64 -3.20 -11.96
N SER A 23 -13.76 -2.81 -12.86
CA SER A 23 -12.33 -2.66 -12.57
C SER A 23 -12.12 -1.43 -11.70
N ILE A 24 -11.32 -1.55 -10.64
CA ILE A 24 -10.91 -0.42 -9.81
C ILE A 24 -10.24 0.67 -10.68
N SER A 25 -10.50 1.95 -10.41
CA SER A 25 -9.84 3.03 -11.14
C SER A 25 -8.33 3.01 -10.89
N LEU A 26 -7.54 3.55 -11.83
CA LEU A 26 -6.09 3.65 -11.68
C LEU A 26 -5.71 4.39 -10.39
N ASP A 27 -6.38 5.49 -10.07
CA ASP A 27 -6.12 6.24 -8.85
C ASP A 27 -6.38 5.42 -7.60
N HIS A 28 -7.49 4.68 -7.55
CA HIS A 28 -7.79 3.78 -6.44
C HIS A 28 -6.77 2.65 -6.33
N PHE A 29 -6.30 2.10 -7.45
CA PHE A 29 -5.25 1.08 -7.46
C PHE A 29 -3.95 1.62 -6.85
N ILE A 30 -3.51 2.80 -7.30
CA ILE A 30 -2.30 3.45 -6.80
C ILE A 30 -2.44 3.79 -5.32
N GLN A 31 -3.59 4.34 -4.89
CA GLN A 31 -3.81 4.64 -3.47
C GLN A 31 -3.85 3.39 -2.61
N ARG A 32 -4.49 2.31 -3.07
CA ARG A 32 -4.48 1.02 -2.38
C ARG A 32 -3.04 0.53 -2.15
N GLN A 33 -2.16 0.66 -3.14
CA GLN A 33 -0.77 0.26 -2.94
C GLN A 33 -0.03 1.13 -1.93
N ARG A 34 -0.28 2.44 -1.91
CA ARG A 34 0.31 3.34 -0.91
C ARG A 34 -0.14 2.99 0.51
N VAL A 35 -1.43 2.71 0.71
CA VAL A 35 -1.98 2.25 2.00
C VAL A 35 -1.36 0.92 2.43
N LEU A 36 -1.29 -0.07 1.53
CA LEU A 36 -0.68 -1.37 1.83
C LEU A 36 0.82 -1.27 2.11
N SER A 37 1.54 -0.38 1.42
CA SER A 37 2.95 -0.12 1.70
C SER A 37 3.12 0.45 3.10
N PHE A 38 2.27 1.41 3.49
CA PHE A 38 2.31 2.01 4.81
C PHE A 38 1.99 1.01 5.92
N TRP A 39 0.96 0.17 5.77
CA TRP A 39 0.69 -0.93 6.70
C TRP A 39 1.92 -1.83 6.92
N ARG A 40 2.59 -2.23 5.84
CA ARG A 40 3.80 -3.06 5.93
C ARG A 40 4.96 -2.34 6.62
N GLU A 41 5.09 -1.04 6.44
CA GLU A 41 6.09 -0.22 7.14
C GLU A 41 5.86 -0.25 8.65
N ILE A 42 4.63 -0.01 9.10
CA ILE A 42 4.24 -0.09 10.52
C ILE A 42 4.56 -1.47 11.09
N VAL A 43 4.11 -2.54 10.44
CA VAL A 43 4.32 -3.91 10.91
C VAL A 43 5.81 -4.25 11.02
N ARG A 44 6.63 -3.83 10.04
CA ARG A 44 8.08 -4.06 10.08
C ARG A 44 8.75 -3.31 11.22
N ALA A 45 8.37 -2.06 11.49
CA ALA A 45 8.91 -1.32 12.61
C ALA A 45 8.55 -1.98 13.95
N LEU A 46 7.29 -2.38 14.11
CA LEU A 46 6.84 -3.06 15.34
C LEU A 46 7.54 -4.41 15.55
N ILE A 47 7.85 -5.17 14.50
CA ILE A 47 8.57 -6.45 14.62
C ILE A 47 9.99 -6.28 15.21
N LYS A 48 10.64 -5.13 14.98
CA LYS A 48 11.96 -4.84 15.56
C LYS A 48 11.93 -4.69 17.08
N VAL A 49 10.77 -4.35 17.64
CA VAL A 49 10.59 -4.26 19.09
C VAL A 49 10.56 -5.67 19.67
N PRO A 50 11.31 -5.92 20.77
CA PRO A 50 11.19 -7.17 21.51
C PRO A 50 9.73 -7.50 21.85
N PRO A 51 9.37 -8.79 21.96
CA PRO A 51 8.02 -9.18 22.35
C PRO A 51 7.59 -8.55 23.69
N SER A 52 6.62 -7.64 23.64
CA SER A 52 6.05 -6.96 24.80
C SER A 52 4.54 -6.75 24.64
N SER A 53 3.85 -6.45 25.75
CA SER A 53 2.45 -6.04 25.73
C SER A 53 2.27 -4.79 24.87
N THR A 54 3.15 -3.80 25.04
CA THR A 54 3.17 -2.55 24.26
C THR A 54 3.25 -2.81 22.76
N ARG A 55 4.14 -3.72 22.30
CA ARG A 55 4.21 -4.08 20.87
C ARG A 55 2.88 -4.61 20.33
N SER A 56 2.19 -5.40 21.14
CA SER A 56 0.91 -6.03 20.77
C SER A 56 -0.21 -4.99 20.76
N GLU A 57 -0.25 -4.09 21.74
CA GLU A 57 -1.18 -2.96 21.81
C GLU A 57 -1.02 -2.02 20.61
N LEU A 58 0.21 -1.61 20.29
CA LEU A 58 0.49 -0.75 19.14
C LEU A 58 0.06 -1.39 17.81
N ARG A 59 0.31 -2.70 17.65
CA ARG A 59 -0.13 -3.45 16.47
C ARG A 59 -1.65 -3.50 16.38
N ASN A 60 -2.34 -3.74 17.49
CA ASN A 60 -3.79 -3.83 17.53
C ASN A 60 -4.43 -2.48 17.27
N TYR A 61 -3.89 -1.41 17.85
CA TYR A 61 -4.31 -0.03 17.58
C TYR A 61 -4.16 0.31 16.09
N ALA A 62 -2.98 0.09 15.51
CA ALA A 62 -2.77 0.33 14.08
C ALA A 62 -3.73 -0.50 13.22
N ARG A 63 -3.96 -1.78 13.55
CA ARG A 63 -4.93 -2.60 12.82
C ARG A 63 -6.34 -2.02 12.90
N ALA A 64 -6.77 -1.60 14.08
CA ALA A 64 -8.10 -1.03 14.28
C ALA A 64 -8.31 0.24 13.43
N GLU A 65 -7.30 1.11 13.33
CA GLU A 65 -7.37 2.31 12.48
C GLU A 65 -7.54 1.98 10.99
N PHE A 66 -6.87 0.94 10.48
CA PHE A 66 -7.03 0.52 9.09
C PHE A 66 -8.39 -0.15 8.85
N GLU A 67 -8.87 -0.97 9.78
CA GLU A 67 -10.19 -1.62 9.65
C GLU A 67 -11.33 -0.60 9.76
N ARG A 68 -11.22 0.41 10.64
CA ARG A 68 -12.23 1.48 10.79
C ARG A 68 -12.54 2.19 9.48
N HIS A 69 -11.54 2.33 8.60
CA HIS A 69 -11.66 3.07 7.35
C HIS A 69 -11.60 2.17 6.10
N ARG A 70 -11.74 0.85 6.27
CA ARG A 70 -11.59 -0.13 5.18
C ARG A 70 -12.56 0.09 4.02
N GLU A 71 -13.74 0.61 4.31
CA GLU A 71 -14.82 0.83 3.32
C GLU A 71 -14.82 2.23 2.71
N LEU A 72 -13.86 3.09 3.07
CA LEU A 72 -13.76 4.41 2.47
C LEU A 72 -13.42 4.32 0.98
N THR A 73 -14.20 5.05 0.18
CA THR A 73 -14.04 5.16 -1.27
C THR A 73 -13.64 6.58 -1.71
N ASP A 74 -13.76 7.59 -0.86
CA ASP A 74 -13.28 8.93 -1.21
C ASP A 74 -11.75 8.98 -1.23
N LEU A 75 -11.19 9.21 -2.42
CA LEU A 75 -9.75 9.33 -2.64
C LEU A 75 -9.12 10.48 -1.87
N GLN A 76 -9.82 11.61 -1.67
CA GLN A 76 -9.27 12.72 -0.89
C GLN A 76 -9.15 12.33 0.58
N HIS A 77 -10.22 11.77 1.15
CA HIS A 77 -10.20 11.31 2.53
C HIS A 77 -9.14 10.21 2.76
N ILE A 78 -9.00 9.25 1.85
CA ILE A 78 -7.94 8.22 1.93
C ILE A 78 -6.55 8.87 1.96
N ARG A 79 -6.29 9.86 1.09
CA ARG A 79 -5.00 10.58 1.05
C ARG A 79 -4.75 11.35 2.34
N TYR A 80 -5.77 12.01 2.88
CA TYR A 80 -5.71 12.72 4.15
C TYR A 80 -5.35 11.77 5.29
N LEU A 81 -6.10 10.69 5.49
CA LEU A 81 -5.84 9.71 6.54
C LEU A 81 -4.45 9.07 6.40
N LEU A 82 -4.03 8.77 5.17
CA LEU A 82 -2.69 8.24 4.92
C LEU A 82 -1.60 9.24 5.31
N SER A 83 -1.80 10.54 5.04
CA SER A 83 -0.86 11.60 5.43
C SER A 83 -0.80 11.76 6.95
N THR A 84 -1.96 11.82 7.60
CA THR A 84 -2.09 11.94 9.06
C THR A 84 -1.45 10.74 9.76
N GLY A 85 -1.81 9.53 9.38
CA GLY A 85 -1.26 8.31 9.98
C GLY A 85 0.25 8.20 9.78
N LYS A 86 0.79 8.64 8.63
CA LYS A 86 2.25 8.70 8.42
C LYS A 86 2.92 9.68 9.40
N SER A 87 2.35 10.85 9.61
CA SER A 87 2.89 11.85 10.56
C SER A 87 2.90 11.31 11.99
N GLU A 88 1.80 10.69 12.42
CA GLU A 88 1.68 10.04 13.72
C GLU A 88 2.72 8.91 13.86
N PHE A 89 2.82 8.05 12.85
CA PHE A 89 3.77 6.95 12.85
C PHE A 89 5.23 7.41 12.88
N GLN A 90 5.61 8.47 12.16
CA GLN A 90 6.98 9.00 12.24
C GLN A 90 7.30 9.52 13.64
N THR A 91 6.32 10.12 14.32
CA THR A 91 6.47 10.55 15.71
C THR A 91 6.65 9.35 16.64
N MET A 92 5.82 8.31 16.48
CA MET A 92 5.93 7.08 17.25
C MET A 92 7.22 6.31 16.99
N LYS A 93 7.69 6.29 15.74
CA LYS A 93 8.88 5.54 15.33
C LYS A 93 10.13 6.00 16.07
N ARG A 94 10.26 7.30 16.37
CA ARG A 94 11.36 7.82 17.20
C ARG A 94 11.37 7.18 18.59
N TYR A 95 10.22 7.09 19.25
CA TYR A 95 10.10 6.39 20.54
C TYR A 95 10.38 4.89 20.42
N ILE A 96 9.92 4.25 19.34
CA ILE A 96 10.19 2.82 19.10
C ILE A 96 11.70 2.57 18.94
N ASP A 97 12.39 3.42 18.18
CA ASP A 97 13.83 3.28 17.94
C ASP A 97 14.63 3.48 19.25
N GLU A 98 14.19 4.37 20.16
CA GLU A 98 14.75 4.52 21.51
C GLU A 98 14.58 3.24 22.35
N GLN A 99 13.41 2.59 22.30
CA GLN A 99 13.13 1.34 23.02
C GLN A 99 13.86 0.12 22.47
N VAL A 100 14.37 0.19 21.24
CA VAL A 100 15.19 -0.88 20.62
C VAL A 100 16.68 -0.69 20.91
N ALA A 101 17.11 0.56 21.15
CA ALA A 101 18.51 0.89 21.43
C ALA A 101 18.90 0.71 22.90
N GLY A 102 17.93 0.70 23.82
CA GLY A 102 18.11 0.35 25.24
C GLY A 102 17.96 -1.14 25.49
#